data_AF-A0A7S3Y1G6-F1
#
_entry.id   AF-A0A7S3Y1G6-F1
#
_cell.length_a   1.000
_cell.length_b   1.000
_cell.length_c   1.000
_cell.angle_alpha   90.00
_cell.angle_beta   90.00
_cell.angle_gamma   90.00
#
_symmetry.space_group_name_H-M   'P 1'
#
loop_
_entity.id
_entity.type
_entity.pdbx_description
1 polymer ?
#
loop_
_entity_poly.entity_id
_entity_poly.type
_entity_poly.pdbx_seq_one_letter_code
_entity_poly.pdbx_strand_id
1 'polypeptide(L)'
;MYIMFASVVGSHMPNLPDNILNILGSEKVDWFTRFSSGTFGLFIIGLGIPVFSVLCRYNLVVGGVCGPRAGMFYSSVLPFLISFTMYQGHFILDLLSWSGTLLSSLLNFYGPMVLCLIALKNGTGRILECGSETSNRKKMLVGMMGFLTIAIIVGSIVKIQEERQGMRYPGDTPNNRS
;
A
#
# COMPACT_ATOMS: atom_id res chain seq x y z
N MET A 1 9.22 5.33 16.37
CA MET A 1 8.99 6.64 15.72
C MET A 1 7.52 6.82 15.33
N TYR A 2 6.95 5.98 14.46
CA TYR A 2 5.52 6.06 14.07
C TYR A 2 4.53 6.04 15.25
N ILE A 3 4.70 5.13 16.23
CA ILE A 3 3.81 5.02 17.39
C ILE A 3 3.88 6.28 18.28
N MET A 4 5.08 6.84 18.47
CA MET A 4 5.27 8.08 19.25
C MET A 4 4.63 9.28 18.55
N PHE A 5 4.77 9.36 17.23
CA PHE A 5 4.17 10.43 16.46
C PHE A 5 2.64 10.33 16.48
N ALA A 6 2.08 9.13 16.32
CA ALA A 6 0.64 8.89 16.37
C ALA A 6 0.03 9.24 17.74
N SER A 7 0.70 8.90 18.85
CA SER A 7 0.20 9.21 20.19
C SER A 7 0.20 10.72 20.48
N VAL A 8 1.21 11.46 20.02
CA VAL A 8 1.28 12.93 20.17
C VAL A 8 0.22 13.63 19.33
N VAL A 9 0.01 13.22 18.08
CA VAL A 9 -1.02 13.83 17.21
C VAL A 9 -2.42 13.49 17.71
N GLY A 10 -2.66 12.24 18.13
CA GLY A 10 -3.96 11.79 18.64
C GLY A 10 -4.38 12.44 19.95
N SER A 11 -3.45 12.98 20.75
CA SER A 11 -3.76 13.72 21.98
C SER A 11 -4.09 15.19 21.76
N HIS A 12 -3.69 15.77 20.62
CA HIS A 12 -3.86 17.20 20.34
C HIS A 12 -4.98 17.49 19.33
N MET A 13 -5.37 16.51 18.51
CA MET A 13 -6.36 16.69 17.44
C MET A 13 -7.56 15.75 17.66
N PRO A 14 -8.78 16.26 17.91
CA PRO A 14 -9.96 15.41 18.14
C PRO A 14 -10.50 14.73 16.87
N ASN A 15 -10.14 15.23 15.67
CA ASN A 15 -10.51 14.63 14.39
C ASN A 15 -9.29 14.60 13.46
N LEU A 16 -8.76 13.41 13.16
CA LEU A 16 -7.63 13.23 12.25
C LEU A 16 -8.13 12.90 10.83
N PRO A 17 -7.92 13.78 9.84
CA PRO A 17 -8.02 13.37 8.44
C PRO A 17 -6.88 12.41 8.04
N ASP A 18 -7.14 11.57 7.05
CA ASP A 18 -6.21 10.53 6.56
C ASP A 18 -4.86 11.11 6.09
N ASN A 19 -4.85 12.36 5.62
CA ASN A 19 -3.65 13.10 5.26
C ASN A 19 -3.30 14.16 6.30
N ILE A 20 -2.26 13.88 7.07
CA ILE A 20 -1.70 14.80 8.07
C ILE A 20 -1.18 16.10 7.43
N LEU A 21 -0.74 16.05 6.17
CA LEU A 21 -0.33 17.26 5.41
C LEU A 21 -1.47 18.28 5.26
N ASN A 22 -2.73 17.82 5.22
CA ASN A 22 -3.89 18.69 5.09
C ASN A 22 -4.13 19.50 6.38
N ILE A 23 -3.82 18.92 7.53
CA ILE A 23 -3.89 19.58 8.84
C ILE A 23 -2.80 20.65 8.94
N LEU A 24 -1.58 20.31 8.52
CA LEU A 24 -0.40 21.18 8.56
C LEU A 24 -0.50 22.35 7.55
N GLY A 25 -1.35 22.25 6.53
CA GLY A 25 -1.64 23.32 5.58
C GLY A 25 -2.82 24.22 5.97
N SER A 26 -3.58 23.85 7.02
CA SER A 26 -4.77 24.57 7.47
C SER A 26 -4.45 25.93 8.09
N GLU A 27 -5.39 26.88 8.01
CA GLU A 27 -5.23 28.25 8.55
C GLU A 27 -5.08 28.33 10.07
N LYS A 28 -5.35 27.25 10.80
CA LYS A 28 -5.19 27.19 12.26
C LYS A 28 -3.73 27.11 12.72
N VAL A 29 -2.78 26.91 11.80
CA VAL A 29 -1.36 26.67 12.11
C VAL A 29 -0.52 27.84 11.63
N ASP A 30 0.58 28.12 12.36
CA ASP A 30 1.45 29.26 12.10
C ASP A 30 2.03 29.23 10.67
N TRP A 31 2.25 30.42 10.10
CA TRP A 31 2.57 30.58 8.67
C TRP A 31 3.87 29.84 8.28
N PHE A 32 4.86 29.81 9.18
CA PHE A 32 6.13 29.12 8.98
C PHE A 32 5.94 27.59 8.84
N THR A 33 5.02 27.02 9.61
CA THR A 33 4.68 25.59 9.54
C THR A 33 3.99 25.25 8.23
N ARG A 34 3.11 26.13 7.73
CA ARG A 34 2.43 25.96 6.43
C ARG A 34 3.42 26.01 5.26
N PHE A 35 4.40 26.92 5.32
CA PHE A 35 5.45 27.00 4.31
C PHE A 35 6.34 25.76 4.28
N SER A 36 6.77 25.30 5.46
CA SER A 36 7.59 24.10 5.61
C SER A 36 6.87 22.84 5.11
N SER A 37 5.59 22.66 5.47
CA SER A 37 4.80 21.51 5.06
C SER A 37 4.53 21.47 3.55
N GLY A 38 4.23 22.62 2.94
CA GLY A 38 4.07 22.73 1.48
C GLY A 38 5.36 22.41 0.72
N THR A 39 6.48 22.95 1.20
CA THR A 39 7.80 22.71 0.60
C THR A 39 8.20 21.24 0.73
N PHE A 40 8.01 20.65 1.91
CA PHE A 40 8.28 19.23 2.16
C PHE A 40 7.46 18.31 1.25
N GLY A 41 6.15 18.54 1.12
CA GLY A 41 5.29 17.79 0.21
C GLY A 41 5.74 17.90 -1.24
N LEU A 42 6.09 19.12 -1.68
CA LEU A 42 6.57 19.37 -3.03
C LEU A 42 7.89 18.65 -3.31
N PHE A 43 8.85 18.66 -2.38
CA PHE A 43 10.12 17.96 -2.57
C PHE A 43 9.95 16.44 -2.57
N ILE A 44 9.18 15.87 -1.64
CA ILE A 44 8.98 14.41 -1.58
C ILE A 44 8.25 13.91 -2.81
N ILE A 45 7.14 14.54 -3.19
CA ILE A 45 6.35 14.10 -4.33
C ILE A 45 7.08 14.45 -5.64
N GLY A 46 7.63 15.66 -5.72
CA GLY A 46 8.33 16.17 -6.91
C GLY A 46 9.60 15.42 -7.24
N LEU A 47 10.39 14.97 -6.26
CA LEU A 47 11.56 14.11 -6.49
C LEU A 47 11.20 12.63 -6.55
N GLY A 48 10.18 12.21 -5.81
CA GLY A 48 9.74 10.81 -5.76
C GLY A 48 9.24 10.30 -7.11
N ILE A 49 8.43 11.08 -7.82
CA ILE A 49 7.82 10.66 -9.09
C ILE A 49 8.89 10.39 -10.19
N PRO A 50 9.86 11.30 -10.46
CA PRO A 50 10.91 11.04 -11.45
C PRO A 50 11.78 9.82 -11.09
N VAL A 51 12.16 9.70 -9.81
CA VAL A 51 12.99 8.57 -9.34
C VAL A 51 12.24 7.24 -9.54
N PHE A 52 10.96 7.19 -9.17
CA PHE A 52 10.13 6.01 -9.38
C PHE A 52 10.00 5.66 -10.88
N SER A 53 9.82 6.65 -11.74
CA SER A 53 9.73 6.43 -13.20
C SER A 53 11.00 5.81 -13.78
N VAL A 54 12.19 6.27 -13.34
CA VAL A 54 13.47 5.70 -13.78
C VAL A 54 13.65 4.28 -13.26
N LEU A 55 13.33 4.02 -11.99
CA LEU A 55 13.38 2.68 -11.40
C LEU A 55 12.44 1.70 -12.13
N CYS A 56 11.21 2.13 -12.40
CA CYS A 56 10.22 1.32 -13.12
C CYS A 56 10.73 0.99 -14.53
N ARG A 57 11.23 1.98 -15.28
CA ARG A 57 11.85 1.76 -16.60
C ARG A 57 13.00 0.77 -16.53
N TYR A 58 13.89 0.91 -15.55
CA TYR A 58 15.03 0.02 -15.39
C TYR A 58 14.58 -1.42 -15.12
N ASN A 59 13.63 -1.62 -14.21
CA ASN A 59 13.06 -2.93 -13.91
C ASN A 59 12.39 -3.59 -15.13
N LEU A 60 11.65 -2.83 -15.95
CA LEU A 60 10.99 -3.37 -17.15
C LEU A 60 11.97 -3.72 -18.27
N VAL A 61 12.99 -2.89 -18.50
CA VAL A 61 13.95 -3.07 -19.60
C VAL A 61 14.97 -4.15 -19.26
N VAL A 62 15.53 -4.14 -18.05
CA VAL A 62 16.51 -5.14 -17.60
C VAL A 62 15.83 -6.48 -17.28
N GLY A 63 14.60 -6.44 -16.78
CA GLY A 63 13.78 -7.64 -16.57
C GLY A 63 13.29 -8.30 -17.87
N GLY A 64 13.57 -7.74 -19.05
CA GLY A 64 13.18 -8.29 -20.34
C GLY A 64 11.68 -8.28 -20.63
N VAL A 65 10.87 -7.62 -19.78
CA VAL A 65 9.40 -7.59 -19.89
C VAL A 65 8.95 -6.69 -21.03
N CYS A 66 9.68 -5.59 -21.31
CA CYS A 66 9.34 -4.67 -22.38
C CYS A 66 10.56 -4.04 -23.04
N GLY A 67 10.45 -3.74 -24.34
CA GLY A 67 11.47 -3.00 -25.09
C GLY A 67 11.63 -1.54 -24.62
N PRO A 68 12.74 -0.87 -24.95
CA PRO A 68 13.10 0.45 -24.41
C PRO A 68 12.08 1.56 -24.68
N ARG A 69 11.33 1.47 -25.80
CA ARG A 69 10.26 2.43 -26.14
C ARG A 69 8.99 2.21 -25.33
N ALA A 70 8.56 0.95 -25.21
CA ALA A 70 7.39 0.58 -24.42
C ALA A 70 7.64 0.81 -22.92
N GLY A 71 8.84 0.53 -22.42
CA GLY A 71 9.22 0.78 -21.04
C GLY A 71 9.07 2.25 -20.63
N MET A 72 9.37 3.19 -21.53
CA MET A 72 9.17 4.63 -21.28
C MET A 72 7.69 5.01 -21.22
N PHE A 73 6.85 4.42 -22.06
CA PHE A 73 5.40 4.64 -22.04
C PHE A 73 4.77 4.12 -20.74
N TYR A 74 5.10 2.89 -20.34
CA TYR A 74 4.55 2.28 -19.13
C TYR A 74 5.06 2.94 -17.83
N SER A 75 6.32 3.36 -17.79
CA SER A 75 6.90 3.94 -16.57
C SER A 75 6.50 5.38 -16.31
N SER A 76 6.24 6.16 -17.37
CA SER A 76 5.97 7.60 -17.27
C SER A 76 4.55 7.97 -17.68
N VAL A 77 4.09 7.58 -18.87
CA VAL A 77 2.80 8.04 -19.40
C VAL A 77 1.64 7.40 -18.64
N LEU A 78 1.71 6.09 -18.40
CA LEU A 78 0.64 5.35 -17.75
C LEU A 78 0.32 5.86 -16.32
N PRO A 79 1.27 6.01 -15.39
CA PRO A 79 0.95 6.49 -14.04
C PRO A 79 0.40 7.93 -14.04
N PHE A 80 0.87 8.81 -14.93
CA PHE A 80 0.30 10.16 -15.05
C PHE A 80 -1.11 10.15 -15.63
N LEU A 81 -1.38 9.30 -16.63
CA LEU A 81 -2.69 9.19 -17.25
C LEU A 81 -3.73 8.62 -16.27
N ILE A 82 -3.35 7.60 -15.50
CA ILE A 82 -4.16 7.07 -14.39
C ILE A 82 -4.37 8.13 -13.31
N SER A 83 -3.33 8.87 -12.93
CA SER A 83 -3.45 9.93 -11.92
C SER A 83 -4.40 11.04 -12.37
N PHE A 84 -4.41 11.36 -13.66
CA PHE A 84 -5.28 12.39 -14.22
C PHE A 84 -6.75 11.95 -14.25
N THR A 85 -7.03 10.69 -14.59
CA THR A 85 -8.40 10.15 -14.57
C THR A 85 -8.93 9.89 -13.17
N MET A 86 -8.07 9.59 -12.19
CA MET A 86 -8.45 9.28 -10.81
C MET A 86 -8.26 10.45 -9.84
N TYR A 87 -8.06 11.68 -10.32
CA TYR A 87 -7.85 12.86 -9.48
C TYR A 87 -9.07 13.22 -8.60
N GLN A 88 -10.21 12.55 -8.75
CA GLN A 88 -11.39 12.72 -7.90
C GLN A 88 -11.32 11.86 -6.62
N GLY A 89 -11.01 12.49 -5.48
CA GLY A 89 -11.47 12.05 -4.15
C GLY A 89 -10.53 11.16 -3.30
N HIS A 90 -11.08 10.67 -2.16
CA HIS A 90 -10.39 9.80 -1.18
C HIS A 90 -9.93 8.45 -1.75
N PHE A 91 -10.45 8.08 -2.93
CA PHE A 91 -10.17 6.80 -3.59
C PHE A 91 -8.67 6.53 -3.79
N ILE A 92 -7.86 7.56 -4.04
CA ILE A 92 -6.41 7.37 -4.23
C ILE A 92 -5.73 6.89 -2.94
N LEU A 93 -6.18 7.39 -1.78
CA LEU A 93 -5.61 7.05 -0.47
C LEU A 93 -5.99 5.62 -0.08
N ASP A 94 -7.24 5.24 -0.36
CA ASP A 94 -7.69 3.87 -0.18
C ASP A 94 -6.90 2.95 -1.09
N LEU A 95 -6.83 3.21 -2.39
CA LEU A 95 -6.06 2.39 -3.33
C LEU A 95 -4.58 2.25 -2.91
N LEU A 96 -3.98 3.32 -2.39
CA LEU A 96 -2.61 3.29 -1.89
C LEU A 96 -2.46 2.42 -0.64
N SER A 97 -3.41 2.52 0.30
CA SER A 97 -3.43 1.69 1.51
C SER A 97 -3.63 0.21 1.20
N TRP A 98 -4.55 -0.10 0.29
CA TRP A 98 -4.84 -1.44 -0.20
C TRP A 98 -3.66 -2.05 -0.95
N SER A 99 -3.10 -1.32 -1.92
CA SER A 99 -1.96 -1.79 -2.71
C SER A 99 -0.71 -1.98 -1.85
N GLY A 100 -0.45 -1.08 -0.90
CA GLY A 100 0.66 -1.18 0.05
C GLY A 100 0.51 -2.41 0.96
N THR A 101 -0.69 -2.69 1.45
CA THR A 101 -0.96 -3.87 2.29
C THR A 101 -0.78 -5.17 1.50
N LEU A 102 -1.35 -5.24 0.29
CA LEU A 102 -1.21 -6.42 -0.57
C LEU A 102 0.25 -6.66 -0.96
N LEU A 103 0.96 -5.62 -1.42
CA LEU A 103 2.35 -5.75 -1.84
C LEU A 103 3.26 -6.11 -0.67
N SER A 104 3.08 -5.47 0.48
CA SER A 104 3.88 -5.78 1.69
C SER A 104 3.61 -7.20 2.18
N SER A 105 2.36 -7.68 2.11
CA SER A 105 2.04 -9.05 2.49
C SER A 105 2.71 -10.06 1.55
N LEU A 106 2.70 -9.82 0.24
CA LEU A 106 3.38 -10.66 -0.74
C LEU A 106 4.90 -10.64 -0.53
N LEU A 107 5.52 -9.47 -0.43
CA LEU A 107 6.97 -9.39 -0.30
C LEU A 107 7.47 -9.93 1.04
N ASN A 108 6.80 -9.61 2.17
CA ASN A 108 7.25 -10.02 3.49
C ASN A 108 6.97 -11.49 3.80
N PHE A 109 5.83 -12.04 3.34
CA PHE A 109 5.48 -13.44 3.64
C PHE A 109 5.81 -14.38 2.49
N TYR A 110 5.50 -14.01 1.25
CA TYR A 110 5.70 -14.90 0.10
C TYR A 110 7.14 -14.86 -0.41
N GLY A 111 7.77 -13.68 -0.44
CA GLY A 111 9.15 -13.49 -0.89
C GLY A 111 10.18 -14.42 -0.23
N PRO A 112 10.39 -14.35 1.10
CA PRO A 112 11.36 -15.20 1.78
C PRO A 112 10.98 -16.69 1.74
N MET A 113 9.68 -17.01 1.69
CA MET A 113 9.20 -18.39 1.65
C MET A 113 9.54 -19.05 0.31
N VAL A 114 9.27 -18.38 -0.81
CA VAL A 114 9.66 -18.86 -2.15
C VAL A 114 11.16 -18.94 -2.29
N LEU A 115 11.90 -17.92 -1.80
CA LEU A 115 13.36 -17.95 -1.84
C LEU A 115 13.93 -19.13 -1.05
N CYS A 116 13.36 -19.44 0.13
CA CYS A 116 13.73 -20.59 0.93
C CYS A 116 13.43 -21.92 0.19
N LEU A 117 12.28 -22.05 -0.46
CA LEU A 117 11.95 -23.24 -1.25
C LEU A 117 12.89 -23.46 -2.44
N ILE A 118 13.25 -22.39 -3.15
CA ILE A 118 14.21 -22.45 -4.27
C ILE A 118 15.61 -22.76 -3.75
N ALA A 119 16.04 -22.15 -2.64
CA ALA A 119 17.32 -22.44 -2.01
C ALA A 119 17.40 -23.90 -1.52
N LEU A 120 16.31 -24.44 -0.96
CA LEU A 120 16.21 -25.86 -0.61
C LEU A 120 16.32 -26.74 -1.85
N LYS A 121 15.60 -26.43 -2.93
CA LYS A 121 15.65 -27.20 -4.18
C LYS A 121 17.04 -27.20 -4.82
N ASN A 122 17.75 -26.07 -4.81
CA ASN A 122 19.06 -25.93 -5.44
C ASN A 122 20.23 -26.33 -4.51
N GLY A 123 20.04 -26.30 -3.19
CA GLY A 123 21.03 -26.64 -2.16
C GLY A 123 20.86 -28.05 -1.56
N THR A 124 20.10 -28.94 -2.21
CA THR A 124 19.82 -30.34 -1.83
C THR A 124 21.07 -31.23 -1.93
N GLY A 125 22.12 -30.89 -1.17
CA GLY A 125 23.29 -31.73 -0.98
C GLY A 125 23.73 -31.88 0.47
N ARG A 126 23.43 -30.93 1.38
CA ARG A 126 23.99 -30.95 2.76
C ARG A 126 23.03 -30.63 3.91
N ILE A 127 21.81 -30.13 3.67
CA ILE A 127 20.90 -29.67 4.74
C ILE A 127 19.77 -30.68 5.04
N LEU A 128 19.58 -31.71 4.20
CA LEU A 128 18.43 -32.62 4.32
C LEU A 128 18.57 -33.72 5.37
N GLU A 129 19.74 -33.96 5.96
CA GLU A 129 19.88 -34.97 7.04
C GLU A 129 19.16 -34.58 8.34
N CYS A 130 18.83 -33.29 8.53
CA CYS A 130 18.15 -32.80 9.74
C CYS A 130 16.62 -32.61 9.57
N GLY A 131 16.06 -32.85 8.38
CA GLY A 131 14.77 -32.27 7.97
C GLY A 131 13.58 -33.21 7.78
N SER A 132 13.63 -34.50 8.14
CA SER A 132 12.54 -35.45 7.80
C SER A 132 11.18 -35.11 8.45
N GLU A 133 11.14 -34.26 9.48
CA GLU A 133 9.92 -33.77 10.12
C GLU A 133 9.22 -32.59 9.37
N THR A 134 9.83 -32.02 8.32
CA THR A 134 9.27 -30.84 7.62
C THR A 134 8.27 -31.18 6.51
N SER A 135 8.10 -32.44 6.12
CA SER A 135 7.19 -32.85 5.04
C SER A 135 5.71 -32.58 5.39
N ASN A 136 5.29 -32.85 6.64
CA ASN A 136 3.94 -32.51 7.11
C ASN A 136 3.76 -31.01 7.38
N ARG A 137 4.82 -30.30 7.83
CA ARG A 137 4.77 -28.84 7.97
C ARG A 137 4.60 -28.11 6.64
N LYS A 138 5.20 -28.59 5.54
CA LYS A 138 5.00 -28.00 4.20
C LYS A 138 3.54 -28.04 3.75
N LYS A 139 2.83 -29.14 4.02
CA LYS A 139 1.39 -29.25 3.74
C LYS A 139 0.56 -28.32 4.62
N MET A 140 0.91 -28.20 5.91
CA MET A 140 0.24 -27.29 6.85
C MET A 140 0.50 -25.81 6.53
N LEU A 141 1.68 -25.47 6.03
CA LEU A 141 2.08 -24.10 5.69
C LEU A 141 1.48 -23.64 4.36
N VAL A 142 1.36 -24.54 3.37
CA VAL A 142 0.59 -24.30 2.14
C VAL A 142 -0.90 -24.16 2.46
N GLY A 143 -1.43 -24.97 3.39
CA GLY A 143 -2.80 -24.82 3.89
C GLY A 143 -3.04 -23.47 4.59
N MET A 144 -2.11 -23.02 5.43
CA MET A 144 -2.18 -21.70 6.06
C MET A 144 -2.05 -20.54 5.06
N MET A 145 -1.22 -20.66 4.02
CA MET A 145 -1.14 -19.65 2.97
C MET A 145 -2.40 -19.58 2.11
N GLY A 146 -3.03 -20.74 1.83
CA GLY A 146 -4.36 -20.79 1.23
C GLY A 146 -5.40 -20.10 2.11
N PHE A 147 -5.38 -20.33 3.41
CA PHE A 147 -6.27 -19.68 4.37
C PHE A 147 -6.02 -18.17 4.48
N LEU A 148 -4.76 -17.72 4.48
CA LEU A 148 -4.40 -16.30 4.55
C LEU A 148 -4.74 -15.55 3.26
N THR A 149 -4.53 -16.16 2.09
CA THR A 149 -4.93 -15.56 0.81
C THR A 149 -6.45 -15.50 0.69
N ILE A 150 -7.17 -16.55 1.12
CA ILE A 150 -8.63 -16.52 1.22
C ILE A 150 -9.11 -15.48 2.23
N ALA A 151 -8.47 -15.34 3.40
CA ALA A 151 -8.83 -14.34 4.40
C ALA A 151 -8.57 -12.90 3.94
N ILE A 152 -7.49 -12.66 3.18
CA ILE A 152 -7.20 -11.36 2.56
C ILE A 152 -8.24 -11.06 1.47
N ILE A 153 -8.57 -12.03 0.61
CA ILE A 153 -9.59 -11.86 -0.44
C ILE A 153 -10.98 -11.67 0.17
N VAL A 154 -11.36 -12.43 1.19
CA VAL A 154 -12.63 -12.29 1.91
C VAL A 154 -12.68 -10.96 2.67
N GLY A 155 -11.60 -10.54 3.33
CA GLY A 155 -11.50 -9.22 3.94
C GLY A 155 -11.61 -8.08 2.92
N SER A 156 -11.07 -8.29 1.70
CA SER A 156 -11.23 -7.38 0.55
C SER A 156 -12.69 -7.27 0.11
N ILE A 157 -13.36 -8.40 -0.01
CA ILE A 157 -14.76 -8.47 -0.45
C ILE A 157 -15.70 -7.91 0.61
N VAL A 158 -15.51 -8.23 1.90
CA VAL A 158 -16.34 -7.74 3.01
C VAL A 158 -16.27 -6.22 3.10
N LYS A 159 -15.08 -5.62 2.89
CA LYS A 159 -14.92 -4.16 2.96
C LYS A 159 -15.47 -3.45 1.71
N ILE A 160 -15.37 -4.07 0.54
CA ILE A 160 -16.06 -3.64 -0.69
C ILE A 160 -17.60 -3.68 -0.52
N GLN A 161 -18.11 -4.65 0.24
CA GLN A 161 -19.53 -4.72 0.58
C GLN A 161 -19.93 -3.65 1.61
N GLU A 162 -19.04 -3.25 2.51
CA GLU A 162 -19.28 -2.18 3.49
C GLU A 162 -19.42 -0.82 2.80
N GLU A 163 -18.57 -0.51 1.80
CA GLU A 163 -18.73 0.69 0.96
C GLU A 163 -20.03 0.70 0.15
N ARG A 164 -20.52 -0.48 -0.26
CA ARG A 164 -21.82 -0.62 -0.95
C ARG A 164 -23.01 -0.32 -0.02
N GLN A 165 -22.88 -0.52 1.30
CA GLN A 165 -23.96 -0.26 2.28
C GLN A 165 -23.97 1.19 2.77
N GLY A 166 -22.82 1.89 2.75
CA GLY A 166 -22.74 3.32 3.05
C GLY A 166 -23.52 4.23 2.09
N MET A 167 -23.84 3.74 0.88
CA MET A 167 -24.73 4.44 -0.07
C MET A 167 -26.22 4.09 0.07
N ARG A 168 -26.64 3.33 1.09
CA ARG A 168 -28.04 2.90 1.28
C ARG A 168 -28.76 3.50 2.48
N TYR A 169 -28.35 4.68 2.94
CA TYR A 169 -29.16 5.52 3.83
C TYR A 169 -29.15 7.00 3.41
N PRO A 170 -30.09 7.44 2.55
CA PRO A 170 -30.57 8.81 2.59
C PRO A 170 -31.84 8.85 3.46
N GLY A 171 -31.76 9.46 4.63
CA GLY A 171 -32.93 9.77 5.44
C GLY A 171 -32.80 9.30 6.89
N ASP A 172 -32.35 10.20 7.76
CA ASP A 172 -33.22 10.72 8.82
C ASP A 172 -32.48 11.85 9.56
N THR A 173 -32.80 13.08 9.20
CA THR A 173 -32.66 14.23 10.08
C THR A 173 -33.91 14.31 10.96
N PRO A 174 -33.84 14.10 12.29
CA PRO A 174 -34.79 14.74 13.17
C PRO A 174 -34.29 16.15 13.42
N ASN A 175 -34.86 17.07 12.65
CA ASN A 175 -35.21 18.39 13.12
C ASN A 175 -35.77 18.27 14.55
N ASN A 176 -35.10 18.86 15.54
CA ASN A 176 -35.83 19.32 16.71
C ASN A 176 -35.22 20.62 17.23
N ARG A 177 -35.89 21.71 16.85
CA ARG A 177 -36.07 22.87 17.70
C ARG A 177 -36.77 22.44 18.99
N SER A 178 -36.16 22.75 20.12
CA SER A 178 -36.80 23.38 21.28
C SER A 178 -35.74 23.62 22.33
#